data_AF-A0A3B0UJF0-F1
#
_entry.id   AF-A0A3B0UJF0-F1
#
_cell.length_a   1.000
_cell.length_b   1.000
_cell.length_c   1.000
_cell.angle_alpha   90.00
_cell.angle_beta   90.00
_cell.angle_gamma   90.00
#
_symmetry.space_group_name_H-M   'P 1'
#
loop_
_entity.id
_entity.type
_entity.pdbx_description
1 polymer ?
#
loop_
_entity_poly.entity_id
_entity_poly.type
_entity_poly.pdbx_seq_one_letter_code
_entity_poly.pdbx_strand_id
1 'polypeptide(L)'
;MDCAFKLMRRSVVDQLKNEISSGGATFSAEFLVRAKRSGFTIVEVPINGHRPRVAGNPTGANLRVIGRAFKELLQFRLDLWREGRTKMQPSVNRGGETAV
;
A
#
# COMPACT_ATOMS: atom_id res chain seq x y z
N MET A 1 -4.26 7.04 -5.62
CA MET A 1 -4.82 6.90 -4.25
C MET A 1 -4.13 7.91 -3.33
N ASP A 2 -4.45 9.20 -3.47
CA ASP A 2 -3.75 10.29 -2.76
C ASP A 2 -4.62 10.96 -1.68
N CYS A 3 -5.83 10.43 -1.47
CA CYS A 3 -6.68 10.85 -0.37
C CYS A 3 -6.12 10.32 0.96
N ALA A 4 -6.01 11.20 1.97
CA ALA A 4 -5.62 10.79 3.33
C ALA A 4 -6.78 10.13 4.10
N PHE A 5 -8.03 10.31 3.64
CA PHE A 5 -9.20 9.70 4.24
C PHE A 5 -9.36 8.26 3.77
N LYS A 6 -9.16 7.31 4.68
CA LYS A 6 -9.25 5.87 4.42
C LYS A 6 -9.99 5.21 5.57
N LEU A 7 -11.00 4.41 5.25
CA LEU A 7 -11.70 3.57 6.22
C LEU A 7 -11.32 2.11 5.98
N MET A 8 -10.96 1.41 7.05
CA MET A 8 -10.54 0.01 6.97
C MET A 8 -10.96 -0.72 8.24
N ARG A 9 -11.26 -2.02 8.10
CA ARG A 9 -11.52 -2.88 9.26
C ARG A 9 -10.22 -3.07 10.05
N ARG A 10 -10.33 -3.19 11.37
CA ARG A 10 -9.18 -3.45 12.24
C ARG A 10 -8.40 -4.70 11.84
N SER A 11 -9.09 -5.74 11.38
CA SER A 11 -8.47 -6.99 10.90
C SER A 11 -7.47 -6.77 9.76
N VAL A 12 -7.69 -5.77 8.91
CA VAL A 12 -6.74 -5.42 7.83
C VAL A 12 -5.43 -4.90 8.42
N VAL A 13 -5.52 -4.03 9.42
CA VAL A 13 -4.35 -3.47 10.11
C VAL A 13 -3.60 -4.56 10.85
N ASP A 14 -4.31 -5.42 11.59
CA ASP A 14 -3.68 -6.49 12.37
C ASP A 14 -2.94 -7.51 11.50
N GLN A 15 -3.41 -7.77 10.28
CA GLN A 15 -2.72 -8.64 9.33
C GLN A 15 -1.52 -7.95 8.67
N LEU A 16 -1.64 -6.67 8.30
CA LEU A 16 -0.61 -5.99 7.50
C LEU A 16 0.47 -5.28 8.32
N LYS A 17 0.26 -5.03 9.62
CA LYS A 17 1.19 -4.24 10.46
C LYS A 17 2.64 -4.74 10.45
N ASN A 18 2.86 -6.04 10.27
CA ASN A 18 4.20 -6.63 10.25
C ASN A 18 4.85 -6.59 8.86
N GLU A 19 4.08 -6.30 7.81
CA GLU A 19 4.57 -6.26 6.42
C GLU A 19 4.87 -4.83 5.95
N ILE A 20 4.45 -3.81 6.70
CA ILE A 20 4.62 -2.40 6.35
C ILE A 20 5.88 -1.87 7.00
N SER A 21 6.79 -1.35 6.17
CA SER A 21 8.06 -0.76 6.62
C SER A 21 8.07 0.78 6.48
N SER A 22 7.21 1.32 5.61
CA SER A 22 7.15 2.75 5.33
C SER A 22 6.54 3.56 6.48
N GLY A 23 7.28 4.57 6.94
CA GLY A 23 6.82 5.56 7.92
C GLY A 23 6.57 6.96 7.34
N GLY A 24 6.57 7.09 6.01
CA GLY A 24 6.64 8.39 5.32
C GLY A 24 5.71 8.50 4.12
N ALA A 25 6.19 9.14 3.05
CA ALA A 25 5.38 9.48 1.88
C ALA A 25 4.85 8.24 1.14
N THR A 26 5.53 7.11 1.29
CA THR A 26 5.20 5.86 0.61
C THR A 26 4.21 4.97 1.37
N PHE A 27 3.81 5.33 2.59
CA PHE A 27 2.89 4.52 3.40
C PHE A 27 1.61 4.12 2.68
N SER A 28 0.94 5.09 2.04
CA SER A 28 -0.31 4.82 1.34
C SER A 28 -0.13 3.84 0.17
N ALA A 29 1.00 3.93 -0.54
CA ALA A 29 1.31 3.05 -1.65
C ALA A 29 1.67 1.63 -1.18
N GLU A 30 2.51 1.52 -0.14
CA GLU A 30 2.85 0.22 0.44
C GLU A 30 1.62 -0.48 1.01
N PHE A 31 0.84 0.23 1.84
CA PHE A 31 -0.38 -0.30 2.41
C PHE A 31 -1.33 -0.84 1.33
N LEU A 32 -1.51 -0.10 0.24
CA LEU A 32 -2.36 -0.50 -0.88
C LEU A 32 -1.84 -1.78 -1.57
N VAL A 33 -0.55 -1.83 -1.86
CA VAL A 33 0.08 -2.99 -2.52
C VAL A 33 -0.01 -4.24 -1.63
N ARG A 34 0.30 -4.09 -0.34
CA ARG A 34 0.22 -5.19 0.65
C ARG A 34 -1.21 -5.67 0.79
N ALA A 35 -2.17 -4.77 0.99
CA ALA A 35 -3.59 -5.12 1.11
C ALA A 35 -4.11 -5.89 -0.12
N LYS A 36 -3.76 -5.43 -1.33
CA LYS A 36 -4.14 -6.12 -2.57
C LYS A 36 -3.48 -7.50 -2.69
N ARG A 37 -2.21 -7.63 -2.31
CA ARG A 37 -1.49 -8.92 -2.32
C ARG A 37 -2.02 -9.91 -1.28
N SER A 38 -2.55 -9.43 -0.17
CA SER A 38 -3.21 -10.25 0.86
C SER A 38 -4.67 -10.58 0.54
N GLY A 39 -5.16 -10.21 -0.66
CA GLY A 39 -6.49 -10.56 -1.14
C GLY A 39 -7.62 -9.67 -0.63
N PHE A 40 -7.33 -8.52 -0.01
CA PHE A 40 -8.37 -7.60 0.43
C PHE A 40 -9.00 -6.85 -0.75
N THR A 41 -10.30 -6.63 -0.65
CA THR A 41 -11.04 -5.78 -1.60
C THR A 41 -10.89 -4.32 -1.21
N ILE A 42 -10.60 -3.47 -2.20
CA ILE A 42 -10.46 -2.03 -2.05
C ILE A 42 -11.50 -1.39 -2.96
N VAL A 43 -12.29 -0.47 -2.40
CA VAL A 43 -13.28 0.31 -3.14
C VAL A 43 -13.02 1.79 -2.93
N GLU A 44 -13.17 2.58 -3.99
CA GLU A 44 -13.14 4.04 -3.93
C GLU A 44 -14.57 4.54 -3.82
N VAL A 45 -14.84 5.38 -2.81
CA VAL A 45 -16.15 5.99 -2.59
C VAL A 45 -16.01 7.50 -2.82
N PRO A 46 -16.84 8.12 -3.67
CA PRO A 46 -16.78 9.55 -3.89
C PRO A 46 -17.09 10.30 -2.59
N ILE A 47 -16.31 11.34 -2.31
CA ILE A 47 -16.56 12.23 -1.18
C ILE A 47 -17.08 13.57 -1.68
N ASN A 48 -18.24 13.97 -1.17
CA ASN A 48 -18.84 15.26 -1.48
C ASN A 48 -18.30 16.33 -0.52
N GLY A 49 -17.87 17.47 -1.06
CA GLY A 49 -17.48 18.62 -0.24
C GLY A 49 -16.09 18.52 0.37
N HIS A 50 -15.05 18.28 -0.44
CA HIS A 50 -13.67 18.47 0.00
C HIS A 50 -13.48 19.93 0.43
N ARG A 51 -13.34 20.16 1.74
CA ARG A 51 -13.29 21.53 2.27
C ARG A 51 -11.90 22.13 2.08
N PRO A 52 -11.79 23.42 1.72
CA PRO A 52 -10.50 24.08 1.67
C PRO A 52 -9.87 24.10 3.06
N ARG A 53 -8.55 23.92 3.09
CA ARG A 53 -7.77 24.09 4.32
C ARG A 53 -7.86 25.57 4.72
N VAL A 54 -8.38 25.84 5.92
CA VAL A 54 -8.55 27.21 6.45
C VAL A 54 -7.34 27.71 7.27
N ALA A 55 -6.45 26.81 7.70
CA ALA A 55 -5.30 27.15 8.54
C ALA A 55 -4.11 26.17 8.37
N GLY A 56 -2.92 26.64 8.73
CA GLY A 56 -1.66 25.90 8.71
C GLY A 56 -0.96 25.87 7.35
N ASN A 57 0.37 25.89 7.34
CA ASN A 57 1.16 25.92 6.10
C ASN A 57 1.47 24.49 5.59
N PRO A 58 1.22 24.15 4.31
CA PRO A 58 1.58 22.85 3.77
C PRO A 58 3.11 22.68 3.72
N THR A 59 3.62 21.60 4.31
CA THR A 59 5.05 21.27 4.32
C THR A 59 5.48 20.43 3.10
N GLY A 60 4.53 19.94 2.31
CA GLY A 60 4.78 19.05 1.16
C GLY A 60 5.57 19.69 0.02
N ALA A 61 5.54 21.02 -0.13
CA ALA A 61 6.27 21.74 -1.17
C ALA A 61 7.77 21.94 -0.85
N ASN A 62 8.23 21.49 0.32
CA ASN A 62 9.64 21.59 0.69
C ASN A 62 10.48 20.60 -0.14
N LEU A 63 11.48 21.11 -0.88
CA LEU A 63 12.39 20.30 -1.71
C LEU A 63 13.04 19.13 -0.95
N ARG A 64 13.35 19.31 0.34
CA ARG A 64 13.91 18.25 1.19
C ARG A 64 12.90 17.11 1.41
N VAL A 65 11.62 17.45 1.59
CA VAL A 65 10.51 16.48 1.75
C VAL A 65 10.29 15.73 0.44
N ILE A 66 10.31 16.44 -0.69
CA ILE A 66 10.16 15.86 -2.03
C ILE A 66 11.31 14.87 -2.31
N GLY A 67 12.56 15.28 -2.10
CA GLY A 67 13.72 14.41 -2.31
C GLY A 67 13.69 13.16 -1.42
N ARG A 68 13.27 13.31 -0.16
CA ARG A 68 13.04 12.17 0.73
C ARG A 68 11.96 11.22 0.21
N ALA A 69 10.83 11.75 -0.26
CA ALA A 69 9.74 10.96 -0.81
C ALA A 69 10.17 10.13 -2.03
N PHE A 70 10.96 10.72 -2.94
CA PHE A 70 11.51 9.98 -4.08
C PHE A 70 12.46 8.87 -3.65
N LYS A 71 13.33 9.12 -2.65
CA LYS A 71 14.22 8.09 -2.10
C LYS A 71 13.44 6.94 -1.49
N GLU A 72 12.42 7.24 -0.68
CA GLU A 72 11.52 6.23 -0.08
C GLU A 72 10.80 5.43 -1.17
N LEU A 73 10.35 6.08 -2.25
CA LEU A 73 9.65 5.43 -3.36
C LEU A 73 10.57 4.49 -4.15
N LEU A 74 11.79 4.91 -4.46
CA LEU A 74 12.78 4.08 -5.14
C LEU A 74 13.14 2.85 -4.31
N GLN A 75 13.37 3.02 -3.01
CA GLN A 75 13.65 1.92 -2.08
C GLN A 75 12.49 0.92 -2.07
N PHE A 76 11.26 1.40 -1.89
CA PHE A 76 10.07 0.57 -1.92
C PHE A 76 9.92 -0.20 -3.24
N ARG A 77 10.18 0.45 -4.38
CA ARG A 77 10.15 -0.20 -5.70
C ARG A 77 11.17 -1.33 -5.83
N LEU A 78 12.38 -1.14 -5.31
CA LEU A 78 13.43 -2.15 -5.31
C LEU A 78 13.05 -3.36 -4.43
N ASP A 79 12.49 -3.10 -3.26
CA ASP A 79 12.08 -4.17 -2.33
C ASP A 79 10.96 -5.02 -2.93
N LEU A 80 9.95 -4.40 -3.54
CA LEU A 80 8.92 -5.13 -4.29
C LEU A 80 9.49 -5.97 -5.43
N TRP A 81 10.53 -5.48 -6.12
CA TRP A 81 11.16 -6.20 -7.22
C TRP A 81 11.99 -7.40 -6.74
N ARG A 82 12.62 -7.29 -5.56
CA ARG A 82 13.31 -8.41 -4.89
C ARG A 82 12.31 -9.46 -4.42
N GLU A 83 11.21 -9.05 -3.77
CA GLU A 83 10.14 -9.95 -3.35
C GLU A 83 9.49 -10.68 -4.52
N GLY A 84 9.27 -9.98 -5.64
CA GLY A 84 8.73 -10.57 -6.87
C GLY A 84 9.64 -11.64 -7.48
N ARG A 85 10.97 -11.53 -7.30
CA ARG A 85 11.93 -12.57 -7.71
C ARG A 85 11.90 -13.79 -6.79
N THR A 86 11.64 -13.62 -5.50
CA THR A 86 11.59 -14.72 -4.53
C THR A 86 10.31 -15.57 -4.64
N LYS A 87 9.19 -15.00 -5.12
CA LYS A 87 7.93 -15.73 -5.29
C LYS A 87 7.76 -16.49 -6.63
N MET A 88 8.78 -16.53 -7.49
CA MET A 88 8.83 -17.52 -8.59
C MET A 88 9.23 -18.90 -8.03
N GLN A 89 8.33 -19.56 -7.31
CA GLN A 89 8.32 -21.03 -7.24
C GLN A 89 7.03 -21.50 -7.91
N PRO A 90 7.10 -22.42 -8.89
CA PRO A 90 5.93 -22.93 -9.55
C PRO A 90 5.17 -23.80 -8.54
N SER A 91 3.97 -23.37 -8.13
CA SER A 91 3.04 -24.29 -7.47
C SER A 91 2.60 -25.30 -8.53
N VAL A 92 3.25 -26.46 -8.47
CA VAL A 92 2.96 -27.65 -9.27
C VAL A 92 1.46 -27.94 -9.22
N ASN A 93 0.88 -28.11 -10.41
CA ASN A 93 -0.47 -28.62 -10.57
C ASN A 93 -0.46 -30.10 -10.16
N ARG A 94 -1.33 -30.51 -9.24
CA ARG A 94 -1.69 -31.92 -9.07
C ARG A 94 -3.19 -32.02 -9.24
N GLY A 95 -3.60 -32.45 -10.42
CA GLY A 95 -4.98 -32.77 -10.73
C GLY A 95 -5.42 -34.08 -10.08
N GLY A 96 -6.74 -34.19 -9.90
CA GLY A 96 -7.52 -35.43 -9.79
C GLY A 96 -7.54 -36.09 -8.42
N GLU A 97 -8.69 -36.04 -7.73
CA GLU A 97 -9.41 -37.27 -7.39
C GLU A 97 -10.88 -36.98 -7.02
N THR A 98 -11.76 -37.71 -7.67
CA THR A 98 -13.18 -37.92 -7.38
C THR A 98 -13.41 -38.51 -5.99
N ALA A 99 -14.43 -38.05 -5.26
CA ALA A 99 -15.13 -38.87 -4.28
C ALA A 99 -16.53 -38.28 -3.95
N VAL A 100 -17.54 -38.99 -4.49
CA VAL A 100 -18.93 -39.20 -4.03
C VAL A 100 -19.84 -37.99 -3.81
#